data_AF-A0A0R0LUU8-F1
#
_entry.id   AF-A0A0R0LUU8-F1
#
_cell.length_a   1.000
_cell.length_b   1.000
_cell.length_c   1.000
_cell.angle_alpha   90.00
_cell.angle_beta   90.00
_cell.angle_gamma   90.00
#
_symmetry.space_group_name_H-M   'P 1'
#
loop_
_entity.id
_entity.type
_entity.pdbx_description
1 polymer ?
#
loop_
_entity_poly.entity_id
_entity_poly.type
_entity_poly.pdbx_seq_one_letter_code
_entity_poly.pdbx_strand_id
1 'polypeptide(L)'
;MEVDNSQRNGKNLPTETEVETQARSVGRKTFGIINIASIESSKFILMATQFFLISYVYAVLRELKDAFTLKRQLPASIQVMKLGFVPPVSIIASIIVAKLLSFSSNRKILMGALGFYAIYFLFYGFILLPFQETVEPSIHFAGDKFSDCKMKFRGIESLAAVIVTFTCWTSTLHFVMSEIWGSAVLCLLFMSFANDVCPFKQFIRFIPLFYIFSNIALIFSFFTIKAFEFYDASLSFINKEWLLRGMFGFLSFLVFLIWILGYIFKSMNLDSPLFVVESDKKKKKVSVGFGEGIRLMFKSKLVLAICCITLAYNIGTNMVETNYKSCLAKIAKNEGQSTSQIAGFLAYQQVIVGTIVTILLCTPFARLIQIFGWTTMGLVPTISAFFGFLGVFSFAAFNTSLDGTNFRFLNSLLSSYNQSSDQKNKYLYWELYVGLFIVSCFKITKYAAFDIAKETLSMRINKKYRARFKGIYDGVCGKLGKAGGSLLSTLCNAIMNENDIRSSSVIYFCLSMFIVFIWLYVVIYLGKKYHISIKNDEDVDIDIIGGKKGASLDDEELVPAEVKAKSQ
;
A
#
# COMPACT_ATOMS: atom_id res chain seq x y z
N MET A 1 -38.03 -0.77 6.39
CA MET A 1 -37.39 -1.97 7.00
C MET A 1 -38.16 -2.48 8.23
N GLU A 2 -39.38 -2.02 8.53
CA GLU A 2 -40.11 -2.42 9.75
C GLU A 2 -41.23 -3.45 9.55
N VAL A 3 -41.60 -3.79 8.31
CA VAL A 3 -42.78 -4.65 8.07
C VAL A 3 -42.43 -6.14 7.90
N ASP A 4 -41.14 -6.51 7.82
CA ASP A 4 -40.71 -7.89 7.55
C ASP A 4 -40.19 -8.64 8.80
N ASN A 5 -40.26 -8.01 9.98
CA ASN A 5 -39.78 -8.59 11.24
C ASN A 5 -40.78 -9.54 11.92
N SER A 6 -42.05 -9.56 11.50
CA SER A 6 -43.10 -10.33 12.18
C SER A 6 -43.26 -11.77 11.68
N GLN A 7 -42.71 -12.14 10.52
CA GLN A 7 -42.85 -13.50 9.96
C GLN A 7 -41.67 -14.45 10.25
N ARG A 8 -40.66 -14.03 11.03
CA ARG A 8 -39.46 -14.84 11.30
C ARG A 8 -39.39 -15.52 12.67
N ASN A 9 -40.46 -15.49 13.47
CA ASN A 9 -40.54 -16.22 14.75
C ASN A 9 -40.62 -17.77 14.62
N GLY A 10 -40.40 -18.34 13.43
CA GLY A 10 -40.44 -19.78 13.15
C GLY A 10 -39.08 -20.48 13.00
N LYS A 11 -37.94 -19.79 13.18
CA LYS A 11 -36.62 -20.42 13.28
C LYS A 11 -35.90 -19.85 14.49
N ASN A 12 -35.59 -20.70 15.47
CA ASN A 12 -34.71 -20.40 16.61
C ASN A 12 -33.31 -19.99 16.08
N LEU A 13 -33.16 -18.73 15.68
CA LEU A 13 -31.87 -18.15 15.33
C LEU A 13 -31.13 -17.89 16.65
N PRO A 14 -29.87 -18.34 16.79
CA PRO A 14 -29.11 -18.13 18.01
C PRO A 14 -28.89 -16.63 18.27
N THR A 15 -28.76 -16.26 19.53
CA THR A 15 -28.48 -14.87 19.92
C THR A 15 -27.02 -14.51 19.59
N GLU A 16 -26.72 -13.22 19.38
CA GLU A 16 -25.35 -12.75 19.13
C GLU A 16 -24.37 -13.22 20.21
N THR A 17 -24.80 -13.22 21.47
CA THR A 17 -24.01 -13.64 22.64
C THR A 17 -23.67 -15.14 22.62
N GLU A 18 -24.59 -16.01 22.17
CA GLU A 18 -24.34 -17.44 21.97
C GLU A 18 -23.31 -17.69 20.86
N VAL A 19 -23.47 -16.99 19.73
CA VAL A 19 -22.54 -17.06 18.60
C VAL A 19 -21.15 -16.54 19.00
N GLU A 20 -21.08 -15.47 19.80
CA GLU A 20 -19.82 -14.97 20.36
C GLU A 20 -19.14 -15.97 21.29
N THR A 21 -19.90 -16.65 22.13
CA THR A 21 -19.37 -17.64 23.07
C THR A 21 -18.83 -18.86 22.32
N GLN A 22 -19.54 -19.32 21.29
CA GLN A 22 -19.08 -20.39 20.42
C GLN A 22 -17.83 -20.00 19.63
N ALA A 23 -17.80 -18.80 19.03
CA ALA A 23 -16.61 -18.32 18.31
C ALA A 23 -15.38 -18.23 19.24
N ARG A 24 -15.56 -17.78 20.49
CA ARG A 24 -14.47 -17.73 21.49
C ARG A 24 -14.02 -19.11 21.96
N SER A 25 -14.90 -20.12 21.99
CA SER A 25 -14.52 -21.49 22.37
C SER A 25 -13.68 -22.16 21.27
N VAL A 26 -14.05 -21.96 19.99
CA VAL A 26 -13.24 -22.37 18.83
C VAL A 26 -11.92 -21.59 18.80
N GLY A 27 -11.97 -20.30 19.10
CA GLY A 27 -10.81 -19.45 19.29
C GLY A 27 -9.80 -20.01 20.28
N ARG A 28 -10.25 -20.39 21.48
CA ARG A 28 -9.38 -20.99 22.50
C ARG A 28 -8.68 -22.26 22.03
N LYS A 29 -9.34 -23.08 21.20
CA LYS A 29 -8.75 -24.30 20.62
C LYS A 29 -7.70 -24.00 19.54
N THR A 30 -7.75 -22.83 18.92
CA THR A 30 -6.83 -22.40 17.85
C THR A 30 -5.86 -21.32 18.32
N PHE A 31 -5.52 -21.28 19.62
CA PHE A 31 -4.66 -20.25 20.23
C PHE A 31 -5.12 -18.80 19.99
N GLY A 32 -6.40 -18.59 19.70
CA GLY A 32 -7.02 -17.30 19.42
C GLY A 32 -7.02 -16.88 17.95
N ILE A 33 -6.55 -17.74 17.04
CA ILE A 33 -6.40 -17.42 15.62
C ILE A 33 -7.76 -17.46 14.90
N ILE A 34 -8.51 -18.56 15.03
CA ILE A 34 -9.78 -18.78 14.30
C ILE A 34 -10.95 -18.60 15.25
N ASN A 35 -11.50 -17.38 15.30
CA ASN A 35 -12.66 -17.01 16.12
C ASN A 35 -13.95 -17.01 15.29
N ILE A 36 -14.34 -18.16 14.74
CA ILE A 36 -15.52 -18.30 13.88
C ILE A 36 -16.52 -19.29 14.49
N ALA A 37 -17.79 -18.93 14.54
CA ALA A 37 -18.86 -19.83 14.95
C ALA A 37 -19.32 -20.71 13.77
N SER A 38 -19.83 -21.91 14.05
CA SER A 38 -20.22 -22.87 12.99
C SER A 38 -21.27 -22.31 12.04
N ILE A 39 -22.21 -21.48 12.53
CA ILE A 39 -23.27 -20.86 11.72
C ILE A 39 -22.72 -19.79 10.75
N GLU A 40 -21.55 -19.22 11.07
CA GLU A 40 -20.90 -18.18 10.28
C GLU A 40 -19.93 -18.74 9.25
N SER A 41 -19.62 -20.05 9.32
CA SER A 41 -18.58 -20.71 8.52
C SER A 41 -18.78 -20.54 7.01
N SER A 42 -19.97 -20.81 6.48
CA SER A 42 -20.25 -20.66 5.04
C SER A 42 -20.10 -19.22 4.56
N LYS A 43 -20.55 -18.24 5.36
CA LYS A 43 -20.36 -16.81 5.08
C LYS A 43 -18.88 -16.46 5.08
N PHE A 44 -18.15 -16.90 6.10
CA PHE A 44 -16.71 -16.64 6.20
C PHE A 44 -15.93 -17.25 5.05
N ILE A 45 -16.14 -18.54 4.73
CA ILE A 45 -15.38 -19.25 3.68
C ILE A 45 -15.55 -18.57 2.34
N LEU A 46 -16.78 -18.20 1.96
CA LEU A 46 -17.04 -17.52 0.68
C LEU A 46 -16.38 -16.14 0.65
N MET A 47 -16.51 -15.33 1.71
CA MET A 47 -15.88 -14.01 1.77
C MET A 47 -14.34 -14.10 1.80
N ALA A 48 -13.78 -15.05 2.56
CA ALA A 48 -12.35 -15.27 2.65
C ALA A 48 -11.79 -15.75 1.30
N THR A 49 -12.51 -16.62 0.58
CA THR A 49 -12.12 -17.06 -0.77
C THR A 49 -12.16 -15.90 -1.75
N GLN A 50 -13.20 -15.07 -1.72
CA GLN A 50 -13.25 -13.86 -2.54
C GLN A 50 -12.10 -12.91 -2.22
N PHE A 51 -11.82 -12.66 -0.93
CA PHE A 51 -10.74 -11.78 -0.53
C PHE A 51 -9.35 -12.32 -0.90
N PHE A 52 -9.15 -13.62 -0.76
CA PHE A 52 -7.95 -14.33 -1.22
C PHE A 52 -7.75 -14.13 -2.71
N LEU A 53 -8.76 -14.40 -3.54
CA LEU A 53 -8.67 -14.26 -4.99
C LEU A 53 -8.44 -12.79 -5.42
N ILE A 54 -9.13 -11.83 -4.79
CA ILE A 54 -8.94 -10.39 -5.05
C ILE A 54 -7.51 -9.96 -4.68
N SER A 55 -7.01 -10.44 -3.54
CA SER A 55 -5.64 -10.19 -3.08
C SER A 55 -4.60 -10.85 -3.98
N TYR A 56 -4.89 -12.04 -4.48
CA TYR A 56 -4.03 -12.78 -5.41
C TYR A 56 -3.91 -12.07 -6.75
N VAL A 57 -5.05 -11.67 -7.35
CA VAL A 57 -5.06 -10.87 -8.59
C VAL A 57 -4.29 -9.57 -8.39
N TYR A 58 -4.49 -8.90 -7.24
CA TYR A 58 -3.73 -7.70 -6.90
C TYR A 58 -2.21 -7.96 -6.83
N ALA A 59 -1.81 -9.07 -6.21
CA ALA A 59 -0.42 -9.45 -6.05
C ALA A 59 0.27 -9.70 -7.40
N VAL A 60 -0.39 -10.43 -8.31
CA VAL A 60 0.14 -10.69 -9.66
C VAL A 60 0.23 -9.39 -10.46
N LEU A 61 -0.82 -8.55 -10.46
CA LEU A 61 -0.83 -7.26 -11.15
C LEU A 61 0.25 -6.31 -10.63
N ARG A 62 0.55 -6.36 -9.33
CA ARG A 62 1.59 -5.53 -8.73
C ARG A 62 2.97 -5.83 -9.31
N GLU A 63 3.30 -7.10 -9.57
CA GLU A 63 4.60 -7.45 -10.14
C GLU A 63 4.64 -7.22 -11.65
N LEU A 64 3.56 -7.57 -12.34
CA LEU A 64 3.45 -7.34 -13.78
C LEU A 64 3.55 -5.86 -14.13
N LYS A 65 2.86 -4.97 -13.41
CA LYS A 65 2.91 -3.53 -13.71
C LYS A 65 4.32 -2.95 -13.56
N ASP A 66 5.05 -3.37 -12.53
CA ASP A 66 6.40 -2.88 -12.25
C ASP A 66 7.36 -3.46 -13.30
N ALA A 67 7.25 -4.75 -13.64
CA ALA A 67 8.06 -5.39 -14.67
C ALA A 67 7.85 -4.79 -16.06
N PHE A 68 6.60 -4.57 -16.48
CA PHE A 68 6.29 -3.91 -17.76
C PHE A 68 6.87 -2.50 -17.82
N THR A 69 6.73 -1.74 -16.73
CA THR A 69 7.27 -0.38 -16.67
C THR A 69 8.79 -0.38 -16.73
N LEU A 70 9.46 -1.25 -15.96
CA LEU A 70 10.93 -1.31 -15.94
C LEU A 70 11.53 -1.82 -17.26
N LYS A 71 10.81 -2.67 -18.01
CA LYS A 71 11.26 -3.14 -19.32
C LYS A 71 11.11 -2.10 -20.42
N ARG A 72 10.02 -1.31 -20.38
CA ARG A 72 9.58 -0.47 -21.51
C ARG A 72 9.77 1.04 -21.28
N GLN A 73 9.83 1.47 -20.03
CA GLN A 73 9.98 2.86 -19.63
C GLN A 73 11.24 3.05 -18.77
N LEU A 74 11.54 4.30 -18.44
CA LEU A 74 12.62 4.63 -17.52
C LEU A 74 12.19 4.33 -16.07
N PRO A 75 13.09 3.94 -15.16
CA PRO A 75 12.74 3.73 -13.74
C PRO A 75 12.10 4.97 -13.09
N ALA A 76 12.54 6.17 -13.50
CA ALA A 76 11.98 7.44 -13.07
C ALA A 76 10.52 7.65 -13.51
N SER A 77 10.06 7.01 -14.61
CA SER A 77 8.67 7.08 -15.07
C SER A 77 7.69 6.52 -14.03
N ILE A 78 8.10 5.56 -13.19
CA ILE A 78 7.29 5.08 -12.06
C ILE A 78 6.93 6.23 -11.10
N GLN A 79 7.87 7.15 -10.86
CA GLN A 79 7.63 8.29 -9.96
C GLN A 79 6.70 9.31 -10.59
N VAL A 80 6.87 9.58 -11.89
CA VAL A 80 5.97 10.44 -12.66
C VAL A 80 4.54 9.90 -12.62
N MET A 81 4.34 8.60 -12.82
CA MET A 81 3.03 7.97 -12.75
C MET A 81 2.42 8.02 -11.34
N LYS A 82 3.21 7.69 -10.31
CA LYS A 82 2.78 7.73 -8.90
C LYS A 82 2.42 9.14 -8.42
N LEU A 83 3.06 10.16 -8.97
CA LEU A 83 2.81 11.56 -8.61
C LEU A 83 1.68 12.18 -9.45
N GLY A 84 1.75 12.03 -10.77
CA GLY A 84 0.92 12.77 -11.72
C GLY A 84 -0.35 12.06 -12.17
N PHE A 85 -0.35 10.72 -12.27
CA PHE A 85 -1.49 9.98 -12.85
C PHE A 85 -2.31 9.22 -11.82
N VAL A 86 -1.64 8.46 -10.94
CA VAL A 86 -2.34 7.59 -9.97
C VAL A 86 -3.22 8.38 -9.01
N PRO A 87 -2.78 9.49 -8.37
CA PRO A 87 -3.63 10.20 -7.42
C PRO A 87 -4.87 10.83 -8.06
N PRO A 88 -4.78 11.59 -9.18
CA PRO A 88 -5.98 12.13 -9.84
C PRO A 88 -6.98 11.05 -10.26
N VAL A 89 -6.50 9.96 -10.87
CA VAL A 89 -7.40 8.89 -11.32
C VAL A 89 -8.01 8.14 -10.13
N SER A 90 -7.25 7.92 -9.04
CA SER A 90 -7.78 7.33 -7.81
C SER A 90 -8.86 8.20 -7.15
N ILE A 91 -8.71 9.54 -7.19
CA ILE A 91 -9.72 10.48 -6.69
C ILE A 91 -10.98 10.40 -7.55
N ILE A 92 -10.86 10.46 -8.88
CA ILE A 92 -11.99 10.34 -9.80
C ILE A 92 -12.71 9.00 -9.59
N ALA A 93 -11.98 7.89 -9.52
CA ALA A 93 -12.54 6.57 -9.26
C ALA A 93 -13.28 6.52 -7.91
N SER A 94 -12.72 7.13 -6.86
CA SER A 94 -13.36 7.19 -5.55
C SER A 94 -14.65 8.03 -5.56
N ILE A 95 -14.69 9.14 -6.30
CA ILE A 95 -15.89 9.98 -6.48
C ILE A 95 -16.97 9.20 -7.24
N ILE A 96 -16.60 8.49 -8.32
CA ILE A 96 -17.53 7.65 -9.07
C ILE A 96 -18.10 6.56 -8.16
N VAL A 97 -17.25 5.86 -7.41
CA VAL A 97 -17.70 4.83 -6.45
C VAL A 97 -18.61 5.43 -5.38
N ALA A 98 -18.27 6.58 -4.79
CA ALA A 98 -19.10 7.25 -3.79
C ALA A 98 -20.48 7.63 -4.35
N LYS A 99 -20.54 8.13 -5.58
CA LYS A 99 -21.80 8.42 -6.27
C LYS A 99 -22.59 7.16 -6.60
N LEU A 100 -21.94 6.07 -6.98
CA LEU A 100 -22.63 4.79 -7.23
C LEU A 100 -23.20 4.20 -5.92
N LEU A 101 -22.47 4.33 -4.80
CA LEU A 101 -22.87 3.87 -3.47
C LEU A 101 -24.11 4.62 -2.94
N SER A 102 -24.41 5.83 -3.41
CA SER A 102 -25.63 6.53 -3.01
C SER A 102 -26.90 6.00 -3.67
N PHE A 103 -26.79 5.29 -4.80
CA PHE A 103 -27.95 4.80 -5.56
C PHE A 103 -28.03 3.28 -5.70
N SER A 104 -26.97 2.54 -5.34
CA SER A 104 -26.90 1.08 -5.49
C SER A 104 -26.25 0.43 -4.27
N SER A 105 -26.43 -0.87 -4.09
CA SER A 105 -25.86 -1.60 -2.97
C SER A 105 -24.37 -1.90 -3.17
N ASN A 106 -23.60 -1.92 -2.07
CA ASN A 106 -22.14 -2.15 -2.10
C ASN A 106 -21.76 -3.39 -2.91
N ARG A 107 -22.53 -4.48 -2.77
CA ARG A 107 -22.31 -5.70 -3.55
C ARG A 107 -22.47 -5.49 -5.05
N LYS A 108 -23.56 -4.85 -5.50
CA LYS A 108 -23.81 -4.64 -6.94
C LYS A 108 -22.67 -3.83 -7.56
N ILE A 109 -22.16 -2.84 -6.82
CA ILE A 109 -21.05 -2.00 -7.27
C ILE A 109 -19.74 -2.79 -7.31
N LEU A 110 -19.46 -3.60 -6.28
CA LEU A 110 -18.31 -4.51 -6.29
C LEU A 110 -18.37 -5.46 -7.50
N MET A 111 -19.51 -6.10 -7.75
CA MET A 111 -19.68 -7.02 -8.89
C MET A 111 -19.56 -6.29 -10.25
N GLY A 112 -20.09 -5.07 -10.37
CA GLY A 112 -19.93 -4.25 -11.57
C GLY A 112 -18.47 -3.87 -11.83
N ALA A 113 -17.73 -3.47 -10.77
CA ALA A 113 -16.32 -3.17 -10.87
C ALA A 113 -15.48 -4.40 -11.28
N LEU A 114 -15.79 -5.59 -10.71
CA LEU A 114 -15.16 -6.84 -11.11
C LEU A 114 -15.44 -7.17 -12.58
N GLY A 115 -16.69 -7.02 -13.04
CA GLY A 115 -17.04 -7.20 -14.45
C GLY A 115 -16.26 -6.28 -15.38
N PHE A 116 -16.12 -5.00 -15.03
CA PHE A 116 -15.29 -4.04 -15.77
C PHE A 116 -13.82 -4.50 -15.85
N TYR A 117 -13.23 -4.96 -14.75
CA TYR A 117 -11.84 -5.43 -14.76
C TYR A 117 -11.64 -6.74 -15.54
N ALA A 118 -12.61 -7.66 -15.53
CA ALA A 118 -12.55 -8.87 -16.34
C ALA A 118 -12.50 -8.54 -17.83
N ILE A 119 -13.36 -7.61 -18.28
CA ILE A 119 -13.37 -7.11 -19.65
C ILE A 119 -12.05 -6.40 -19.96
N TYR A 120 -11.57 -5.55 -19.04
CA TYR A 120 -10.30 -4.86 -19.20
C TYR A 120 -9.11 -5.82 -19.38
N PHE A 121 -9.02 -6.91 -18.61
CA PHE A 121 -7.93 -7.87 -18.77
C PHE A 121 -7.98 -8.60 -20.11
N LEU A 122 -9.17 -8.95 -20.61
CA LEU A 122 -9.32 -9.53 -21.95
C LEU A 122 -8.94 -8.52 -23.04
N PHE A 123 -9.43 -7.29 -22.93
CA PHE A 123 -9.12 -6.21 -23.86
C PHE A 123 -7.63 -5.91 -23.90
N TYR A 124 -7.00 -5.75 -22.73
CA TYR A 124 -5.57 -5.49 -22.62
C TYR A 124 -4.75 -6.66 -23.17
N GLY A 125 -5.08 -7.89 -22.78
CA GLY A 125 -4.35 -9.09 -23.18
C GLY A 125 -4.45 -9.40 -24.67
N PHE A 126 -5.65 -9.38 -25.26
CA PHE A 126 -5.89 -9.90 -26.60
C PHE A 126 -5.97 -8.83 -27.70
N ILE A 127 -6.18 -7.56 -27.34
CA ILE A 127 -6.27 -6.46 -28.32
C ILE A 127 -5.08 -5.53 -28.14
N LEU A 128 -4.84 -5.06 -26.92
CA LEU A 128 -3.88 -3.98 -26.70
C LEU A 128 -2.42 -4.45 -26.78
N LEU A 129 -2.09 -5.63 -26.24
CA LEU A 129 -0.74 -6.20 -26.33
C LEU A 129 -0.33 -6.61 -27.76
N PRO A 130 -1.17 -7.28 -28.58
CA PRO A 130 -0.77 -7.68 -29.94
C PRO A 130 -0.62 -6.51 -30.90
N PHE A 131 -1.48 -5.49 -30.78
CA PHE A 131 -1.44 -4.29 -31.63
C PHE A 131 -0.60 -3.17 -31.02
N GLN A 132 0.14 -3.44 -29.94
CA GLN A 132 0.81 -2.42 -29.14
C GLN A 132 1.77 -1.55 -29.97
N GLU A 133 2.51 -2.14 -30.90
CA GLU A 133 3.45 -1.42 -31.78
C GLU A 133 2.74 -0.53 -32.81
N THR A 134 1.48 -0.83 -33.13
CA THR A 134 0.66 -0.02 -34.05
C THR A 134 -0.04 1.14 -33.31
N VAL A 135 -0.48 0.94 -32.07
CA VAL A 135 -1.22 1.97 -31.32
C VAL A 135 -0.30 2.91 -30.52
N GLU A 136 0.96 2.55 -30.33
CA GLU A 136 1.95 3.43 -29.73
C GLU A 136 2.75 4.20 -30.78
N PRO A 137 3.01 5.50 -30.58
CA PRO A 137 4.06 6.19 -31.33
C PRO A 137 5.37 5.42 -31.16
N SER A 138 6.01 5.05 -32.28
CA SER A 138 7.15 4.12 -32.26
C SER A 138 8.13 4.37 -31.11
N ILE A 139 8.45 3.31 -30.36
CA ILE A 139 9.43 3.32 -29.25
C ILE A 139 10.77 3.91 -29.71
N HIS A 140 11.10 3.74 -30.99
CA HIS A 140 12.26 4.30 -31.65
C HIS A 140 12.28 5.84 -31.65
N PHE A 141 11.14 6.53 -31.72
CA PHE A 141 11.11 7.99 -31.72
C PHE A 141 11.55 8.60 -30.39
N ALA A 142 11.18 7.95 -29.28
CA ALA A 142 11.66 8.32 -27.95
C ALA A 142 13.14 7.92 -27.82
N GLY A 143 13.48 6.65 -28.10
CA GLY A 143 14.83 6.12 -27.99
C GLY A 143 15.89 6.89 -28.80
N ASP A 144 15.62 7.21 -30.07
CA ASP A 144 16.54 7.94 -30.95
C ASP A 144 16.71 9.41 -30.55
N LYS A 145 15.68 10.05 -30.01
CA LYS A 145 15.80 11.42 -29.47
C LYS A 145 16.54 11.48 -28.14
N PHE A 146 16.62 10.36 -27.41
CA PHE A 146 17.34 10.25 -26.14
C PHE A 146 18.77 9.70 -26.30
N SER A 147 19.12 9.08 -27.44
CA SER A 147 20.42 8.45 -27.67
C SER A 147 21.55 9.43 -28.01
N ASP A 148 21.22 10.63 -28.49
CA ASP A 148 22.20 11.59 -28.99
C ASP A 148 22.85 12.50 -27.92
N CYS A 149 22.60 12.24 -26.63
CA CYS A 149 23.09 13.03 -25.49
C CYS A 149 22.73 14.53 -25.52
N LYS A 150 21.95 15.02 -26.48
CA LYS A 150 21.62 16.46 -26.61
C LYS A 150 20.73 16.95 -25.47
N MET A 151 19.86 16.07 -24.95
CA MET A 151 19.02 16.35 -23.78
C MET A 151 19.85 16.55 -22.50
N LYS A 152 20.91 15.73 -22.33
CA LYS A 152 21.84 15.83 -21.20
C LYS A 152 22.59 17.17 -21.23
N PHE A 153 23.09 17.55 -22.41
CA PHE A 153 23.76 18.84 -22.60
C PHE A 153 22.83 20.04 -22.34
N ARG A 154 21.55 19.92 -22.68
CA ARG A 154 20.55 20.99 -22.49
C ARG A 154 19.94 21.07 -21.08
N GLY A 155 20.25 20.14 -20.18
CA GLY A 155 19.66 20.16 -18.83
C GLY A 155 18.21 19.65 -18.75
N ILE A 156 17.74 18.89 -19.76
CA ILE A 156 16.31 18.48 -19.88
C ILE A 156 16.18 16.94 -19.84
N GLU A 157 17.22 16.24 -19.43
CA GLU A 157 17.26 14.78 -19.39
C GLU A 157 16.19 14.20 -18.46
N SER A 158 15.90 14.86 -17.33
CA SER A 158 14.85 14.42 -16.40
C SER A 158 13.43 14.47 -17.00
N LEU A 159 13.21 15.26 -18.07
CA LEU A 159 11.93 15.30 -18.78
C LEU A 159 11.71 14.05 -19.63
N ALA A 160 12.77 13.30 -19.94
CA ALA A 160 12.67 12.05 -20.68
C ALA A 160 11.72 11.06 -19.99
N ALA A 161 11.79 10.95 -18.67
CA ALA A 161 10.89 10.12 -17.88
C ALA A 161 9.42 10.48 -18.11
N VAL A 162 9.10 11.77 -18.22
CA VAL A 162 7.74 12.27 -18.49
C VAL A 162 7.32 11.95 -19.91
N ILE A 163 8.18 12.24 -20.90
CA ILE A 163 7.89 11.99 -22.32
C ILE A 163 7.64 10.50 -22.55
N VAL A 164 8.50 9.62 -22.01
CA VAL A 164 8.37 8.17 -22.15
C VAL A 164 7.08 7.64 -21.52
N THR A 165 6.62 8.24 -20.42
CA THR A 165 5.31 7.91 -19.82
C THR A 165 4.14 8.23 -20.76
N PHE A 166 4.25 9.30 -21.57
CA PHE A 166 3.22 9.65 -22.56
C PHE A 166 3.34 8.86 -23.86
N THR A 167 4.54 8.58 -24.34
CA THR A 167 4.72 7.80 -25.59
C THR A 167 4.36 6.33 -25.39
N CYS A 168 4.81 5.72 -24.29
CA CYS A 168 4.51 4.33 -23.94
C CYS A 168 3.22 4.23 -23.12
N TRP A 169 2.12 4.80 -23.63
CA TRP A 169 0.87 4.99 -22.89
C TRP A 169 0.18 3.67 -22.51
N THR A 170 0.43 2.56 -23.23
CA THR A 170 -0.18 1.26 -22.91
C THR A 170 0.33 0.71 -21.56
N SER A 171 1.64 0.85 -21.31
CA SER A 171 2.26 0.50 -20.02
C SER A 171 1.75 1.42 -18.90
N THR A 172 1.60 2.72 -19.20
CA THR A 172 1.07 3.71 -18.26
C THR A 172 -0.38 3.38 -17.86
N LEU A 173 -1.23 3.01 -18.84
CA LEU A 173 -2.60 2.57 -18.59
C LEU A 173 -2.61 1.32 -17.69
N HIS A 174 -1.78 0.33 -17.98
CA HIS A 174 -1.68 -0.87 -17.16
C HIS A 174 -1.23 -0.58 -15.72
N PHE A 175 -0.25 0.31 -15.57
CA PHE A 175 0.23 0.75 -14.26
C PHE A 175 -0.89 1.41 -13.44
N VAL A 176 -1.61 2.36 -14.03
CA VAL A 176 -2.70 3.08 -13.37
C VAL A 176 -3.85 2.14 -13.01
N MET A 177 -4.30 1.29 -13.94
CA MET A 177 -5.39 0.34 -13.70
C MET A 177 -5.05 -0.67 -12.59
N SER A 178 -3.78 -1.08 -12.50
CA SER A 178 -3.29 -2.00 -11.46
C SER A 178 -3.19 -1.33 -10.08
N GLU A 179 -2.83 -0.04 -10.00
CA GLU A 179 -2.88 0.74 -8.74
C GLU A 179 -4.32 1.00 -8.27
N ILE A 180 -5.25 1.24 -9.20
CA ILE A 180 -6.67 1.42 -8.89
C ILE A 180 -7.29 0.13 -8.36
N TRP A 181 -6.90 -1.05 -8.85
CA TRP A 181 -7.42 -2.32 -8.33
C TRP A 181 -7.19 -2.44 -6.82
N GLY A 182 -5.95 -2.18 -6.37
CA GLY A 182 -5.60 -2.25 -4.95
C GLY A 182 -6.34 -1.23 -4.09
N SER A 183 -6.49 0.01 -4.59
CA SER A 183 -7.12 1.09 -3.82
C SER A 183 -8.66 1.06 -3.85
N ALA A 184 -9.26 0.72 -4.98
CA ALA A 184 -10.71 0.74 -5.17
C ALA A 184 -11.36 -0.62 -4.89
N VAL A 185 -10.88 -1.72 -5.49
CA VAL A 185 -11.52 -3.03 -5.35
C VAL A 185 -11.21 -3.64 -3.98
N LEU A 186 -9.91 -3.75 -3.65
CA LEU A 186 -9.46 -4.42 -2.42
C LEU A 186 -9.76 -3.58 -1.17
N CYS A 187 -9.32 -2.32 -1.11
CA CYS A 187 -9.44 -1.51 0.10
C CYS A 187 -10.81 -0.86 0.31
N LEU A 188 -11.52 -0.43 -0.74
CA LEU A 188 -12.77 0.32 -0.61
C LEU A 188 -13.99 -0.59 -0.80
N LEU A 189 -14.17 -1.15 -1.99
CA LEU A 189 -15.39 -1.87 -2.36
C LEU A 189 -15.57 -3.15 -1.56
N PHE A 190 -14.53 -3.97 -1.43
CA PHE A 190 -14.62 -5.21 -0.65
C PHE A 190 -14.82 -4.93 0.85
N MET A 191 -14.07 -3.99 1.43
CA MET A 191 -14.22 -3.67 2.86
C MET A 191 -15.58 -3.03 3.15
N SER A 192 -16.11 -2.20 2.25
CA SER A 192 -17.46 -1.65 2.35
C SER A 192 -18.52 -2.73 2.21
N PHE A 193 -18.33 -3.69 1.30
CA PHE A 193 -19.20 -4.86 1.17
C PHE A 193 -19.18 -5.73 2.45
N ALA A 194 -18.00 -6.02 2.99
CA ALA A 194 -17.85 -6.81 4.21
C ALA A 194 -18.47 -6.13 5.44
N ASN A 195 -18.31 -4.82 5.56
CA ASN A 195 -18.90 -4.03 6.65
C ASN A 195 -20.44 -3.94 6.57
N ASP A 196 -21.02 -4.01 5.38
CA ASP A 196 -22.48 -4.00 5.22
C ASP A 196 -23.13 -5.34 5.54
N VAL A 197 -22.45 -6.45 5.24
CA VAL A 197 -22.99 -7.81 5.37
C VAL A 197 -22.72 -8.44 6.74
N CYS A 198 -21.68 -7.99 7.45
CA CYS A 198 -21.31 -8.49 8.77
C CYS A 198 -21.68 -7.48 9.87
N PRO A 199 -22.34 -7.91 10.97
CA PRO A 199 -22.43 -7.10 12.18
C PRO A 199 -21.04 -6.72 12.71
N PHE A 200 -20.95 -5.62 13.44
CA PHE A 200 -19.67 -5.01 13.84
C PHE A 200 -18.74 -5.97 14.59
N LYS A 201 -19.26 -6.71 15.58
CA LYS A 201 -18.50 -7.71 16.34
C LYS A 201 -17.99 -8.84 15.44
N GLN A 202 -18.81 -9.34 14.52
CA GLN A 202 -18.41 -10.35 13.53
C GLN A 202 -17.31 -9.81 12.60
N PHE A 203 -17.47 -8.59 12.08
CA PHE A 203 -16.52 -7.97 11.16
C PHE A 203 -15.11 -7.84 11.77
N ILE A 204 -15.02 -7.41 13.03
CA ILE A 204 -13.73 -7.30 13.74
C ILE A 204 -13.04 -8.66 13.87
N ARG A 205 -13.77 -9.76 14.06
CA ARG A 205 -13.18 -11.12 14.12
C ARG A 205 -12.69 -11.61 12.76
N PHE A 206 -13.36 -11.20 11.68
CA PHE A 206 -13.04 -11.66 10.32
C PHE A 206 -11.84 -10.92 9.71
N ILE A 207 -11.64 -9.65 10.03
CA ILE A 207 -10.56 -8.82 9.47
C ILE A 207 -9.15 -9.46 9.62
N PRO A 208 -8.71 -9.91 10.81
CA PRO A 208 -7.40 -10.52 10.97
C PRO A 208 -7.22 -11.76 10.07
N LEU A 209 -8.27 -12.58 9.95
CA LEU A 209 -8.25 -13.75 9.10
C LEU A 209 -8.19 -13.39 7.61
N PHE A 210 -8.93 -12.36 7.18
CA PHE A 210 -8.80 -11.83 5.82
C PHE A 210 -7.37 -11.38 5.52
N TYR A 211 -6.70 -10.71 6.44
CA TYR A 211 -5.29 -10.34 6.26
C TYR A 211 -4.36 -11.56 6.19
N ILE A 212 -4.62 -12.65 6.93
CA ILE A 212 -3.87 -13.91 6.78
C ILE A 212 -4.04 -14.46 5.36
N PHE A 213 -5.29 -14.61 4.89
CA PHE A 213 -5.56 -15.08 3.52
C PHE A 213 -4.93 -14.17 2.45
N SER A 214 -4.91 -12.86 2.67
CA SER A 214 -4.25 -11.90 1.76
C SER A 214 -2.74 -12.12 1.68
N ASN A 215 -2.08 -12.44 2.79
CA ASN A 215 -0.65 -12.75 2.79
C ASN A 215 -0.35 -14.14 2.20
N ILE A 216 -1.23 -15.12 2.40
CA ILE A 216 -1.14 -16.41 1.69
C ILE A 216 -1.27 -16.19 0.18
N ALA A 217 -2.15 -15.28 -0.26
CA ALA A 217 -2.27 -14.93 -1.68
C ALA A 217 -0.97 -14.37 -2.29
N LEU A 218 -0.17 -13.62 -1.52
CA LEU A 218 1.16 -13.16 -1.95
C LEU A 218 2.12 -14.33 -2.21
N ILE A 219 2.07 -15.38 -1.39
CA ILE A 219 2.89 -16.58 -1.55
C ILE A 219 2.48 -17.34 -2.82
N PHE A 220 1.18 -17.51 -3.06
CA PHE A 220 0.69 -18.16 -4.28
C PHE A 220 1.04 -17.36 -5.55
N SER A 221 0.96 -16.04 -5.48
CA SER A 221 1.36 -15.15 -6.58
C SER A 221 2.82 -15.36 -6.96
N PHE A 222 3.73 -15.53 -5.99
CA PHE A 222 5.13 -15.89 -6.26
C PHE A 222 5.28 -17.16 -7.08
N PHE A 223 4.60 -18.25 -6.70
CA PHE A 223 4.68 -19.51 -7.44
C PHE A 223 4.16 -19.37 -8.88
N THR A 224 3.09 -18.60 -9.09
CA THR A 224 2.56 -18.36 -10.43
C THR A 224 3.52 -17.54 -11.29
N ILE A 225 4.11 -16.47 -10.76
CA ILE A 225 5.10 -15.68 -11.50
C ILE A 225 6.35 -16.51 -11.81
N LYS A 226 6.81 -17.36 -10.87
CA LYS A 226 7.95 -18.25 -11.12
C LYS A 226 7.66 -19.35 -12.13
N ALA A 227 6.45 -19.90 -12.13
CA ALA A 227 6.01 -20.81 -13.19
C ALA A 227 6.00 -20.08 -14.54
N PHE A 228 5.49 -18.85 -14.59
CA PHE A 228 5.48 -18.01 -15.80
C PHE A 228 6.90 -17.73 -16.32
N GLU A 229 7.84 -17.38 -15.44
CA GLU A 229 9.26 -17.20 -15.77
C GLU A 229 9.90 -18.49 -16.34
N PHE A 230 9.64 -19.64 -15.70
CA PHE A 230 10.17 -20.93 -16.14
C PHE A 230 9.67 -21.33 -17.54
N TYR A 231 8.37 -21.18 -17.80
CA TYR A 231 7.81 -21.45 -19.11
C TYR A 231 8.29 -20.44 -20.16
N ASP A 232 8.36 -19.15 -19.82
CA ASP A 232 8.89 -18.11 -20.72
C ASP A 232 10.32 -18.46 -21.18
N ALA A 233 11.20 -18.90 -20.28
CA ALA A 233 12.57 -19.27 -20.60
C ALA A 233 12.69 -20.41 -21.64
N SER A 234 11.69 -21.30 -21.70
CA SER A 234 11.71 -22.51 -22.53
C SER A 234 10.99 -22.35 -23.88
N LEU A 235 10.30 -21.22 -24.12
CA LEU A 235 9.42 -21.03 -25.27
C LEU A 235 10.04 -20.15 -26.37
N SER A 236 9.61 -20.37 -27.61
CA SER A 236 9.92 -19.50 -28.75
C SER A 236 9.21 -18.15 -28.65
N PHE A 237 9.67 -17.14 -29.38
CA PHE A 237 9.14 -15.76 -29.32
C PHE A 237 7.60 -15.69 -29.46
N ILE A 238 7.02 -16.37 -30.46
CA ILE A 238 5.56 -16.39 -30.68
C ILE A 238 4.84 -17.02 -29.48
N ASN A 239 5.39 -18.11 -28.94
CA ASN A 239 4.79 -18.80 -27.80
C ASN A 239 4.90 -17.98 -26.51
N LYS A 240 5.94 -17.14 -26.36
CA LYS A 240 6.07 -16.18 -25.24
C LYS A 240 4.96 -15.14 -25.25
N GLU A 241 4.62 -14.60 -26.42
CA GLU A 241 3.49 -13.68 -26.53
C GLU A 241 2.17 -14.34 -26.13
N TRP A 242 1.92 -15.57 -26.58
CA TRP A 242 0.75 -16.34 -26.18
C TRP A 242 0.71 -16.64 -24.69
N LEU A 243 1.85 -16.94 -24.08
CA LEU A 243 1.95 -17.12 -22.63
C LEU A 243 1.53 -15.84 -21.89
N LEU A 244 2.00 -14.67 -22.34
CA LEU A 244 1.64 -13.39 -21.75
C LEU A 244 0.15 -13.05 -21.93
N ARG A 245 -0.41 -13.29 -23.12
CA ARG A 245 -1.86 -13.16 -23.37
C ARG A 245 -2.66 -14.10 -22.46
N GLY A 246 -2.18 -15.34 -22.31
CA GLY A 246 -2.73 -16.36 -21.42
C GLY A 246 -2.74 -15.92 -19.96
N MET A 247 -1.70 -15.22 -19.48
CA MET A 247 -1.66 -14.65 -18.13
C MET A 247 -2.82 -13.67 -17.89
N PHE A 248 -3.09 -12.76 -18.84
CA PHE A 248 -4.21 -11.83 -18.74
C PHE A 248 -5.58 -12.53 -18.87
N GLY A 249 -5.66 -13.57 -19.71
CA GLY A 249 -6.83 -14.45 -19.78
C GLY A 249 -7.10 -15.16 -18.44
N PHE A 250 -6.05 -15.68 -17.80
CA PHE A 250 -6.13 -16.30 -16.47
C PHE A 250 -6.57 -15.30 -15.40
N LEU A 251 -6.03 -14.08 -15.39
CA LEU A 251 -6.50 -13.02 -14.49
C LEU A 251 -7.98 -12.70 -14.70
N SER A 252 -8.43 -12.60 -15.96
CA SER A 252 -9.86 -12.40 -16.27
C SER A 252 -10.73 -13.56 -15.76
N PHE A 253 -10.28 -14.80 -15.97
CA PHE A 253 -10.95 -15.99 -15.44
C PHE A 253 -11.08 -15.97 -13.91
N LEU A 254 -10.03 -15.57 -13.19
CA LEU A 254 -10.09 -15.44 -11.72
C LEU A 254 -11.08 -14.35 -11.28
N VAL A 255 -11.14 -13.22 -12.00
CA VAL A 255 -12.13 -12.17 -11.72
C VAL A 255 -13.55 -12.65 -11.99
N PHE A 256 -13.75 -13.41 -13.06
CA PHE A 256 -15.02 -14.06 -13.35
C PHE A 256 -15.41 -15.07 -12.27
N LEU A 257 -14.45 -15.85 -11.74
CA LEU A 257 -14.67 -16.75 -10.62
C LEU A 257 -15.08 -15.99 -9.34
N ILE A 258 -14.45 -14.85 -9.04
CA ILE A 258 -14.87 -13.99 -7.91
C ILE A 258 -16.32 -13.51 -8.09
N TRP A 259 -16.69 -13.16 -9.32
CA TRP A 259 -18.05 -12.76 -9.66
C TRP A 259 -19.07 -13.90 -9.45
N ILE A 260 -18.74 -15.13 -9.88
CA ILE A 260 -19.54 -16.33 -9.60
C ILE A 260 -19.69 -16.56 -8.10
N LEU A 261 -18.60 -16.47 -7.32
CA LEU A 261 -18.66 -16.59 -5.86
C LEU A 261 -19.59 -15.53 -5.25
N GLY A 262 -19.61 -14.31 -5.80
CA GLY A 262 -20.53 -13.26 -5.39
C GLY A 262 -22.00 -13.57 -5.71
N TYR A 263 -22.24 -14.26 -6.83
CA TYR A 263 -23.56 -14.76 -7.19
C TYR A 263 -24.00 -15.92 -6.28
N ILE A 264 -23.12 -16.88 -5.98
CA ILE A 264 -23.39 -17.97 -5.03
C ILE A 264 -23.70 -17.40 -3.65
N PHE A 265 -22.90 -16.42 -3.19
CA PHE A 265 -23.12 -15.72 -1.93
C PHE A 265 -24.53 -15.12 -1.82
N LYS A 266 -25.02 -14.53 -2.93
CA LYS A 266 -26.39 -14.04 -3.04
C LYS A 266 -27.40 -15.18 -2.97
N SER A 267 -27.21 -16.24 -3.76
CA SER A 267 -28.12 -17.39 -3.86
C SER A 267 -28.32 -18.07 -2.50
N MET A 268 -27.29 -18.10 -1.67
CA MET A 268 -27.33 -18.64 -0.31
C MET A 268 -27.98 -17.69 0.73
N ASN A 269 -28.51 -16.53 0.33
CA ASN A 269 -29.14 -15.53 1.20
C ASN A 269 -28.27 -15.05 2.38
N LEU A 270 -26.94 -15.07 2.20
CA LEU A 270 -25.97 -14.67 3.21
C LEU A 270 -25.88 -13.13 3.40
N ASP A 271 -26.66 -12.36 2.63
CA ASP A 271 -26.77 -10.90 2.79
C ASP A 271 -27.44 -10.50 4.11
N SER A 272 -28.30 -11.35 4.65
CA SER A 272 -29.05 -11.05 5.88
C SER A 272 -28.25 -11.42 7.14
N PRO A 273 -28.51 -10.75 8.28
CA PRO A 273 -27.90 -11.15 9.55
C PRO A 273 -28.31 -12.59 9.89
N LEU A 274 -27.31 -13.45 10.14
CA LEU A 274 -27.48 -14.89 10.40
C LEU A 274 -27.95 -15.20 11.83
N PHE A 275 -27.98 -14.17 12.69
CA PHE A 275 -28.34 -14.24 14.11
C PHE A 275 -29.05 -12.94 14.51
N VAL A 276 -29.75 -12.96 15.65
CA VAL A 276 -30.40 -11.76 16.19
C VAL A 276 -29.32 -10.84 16.75
N VAL A 277 -29.12 -9.69 16.11
CA VAL A 277 -28.16 -8.67 16.55
C VAL A 277 -28.74 -7.96 17.76
N GLU A 278 -28.04 -8.00 18.90
CA GLU A 278 -28.44 -7.21 20.06
C GLU A 278 -28.27 -5.75 19.70
N SER A 279 -29.32 -4.93 19.86
CA SER A 279 -29.31 -3.56 19.36
C SER A 279 -28.35 -2.68 20.16
N ASP A 280 -27.07 -2.66 19.78
CA ASP A 280 -26.23 -1.51 20.07
C ASP A 280 -26.82 -0.34 19.29
N LYS A 281 -27.50 0.57 19.99
CA LYS A 281 -27.96 1.86 19.44
C LYS A 281 -26.83 2.42 18.59
N LYS A 282 -27.01 2.43 17.26
CA LYS A 282 -26.08 3.08 16.32
C LYS A 282 -25.93 4.53 16.78
N LYS A 283 -24.89 4.82 17.56
CA LYS A 283 -24.55 6.19 17.92
C LYS A 283 -24.35 6.93 16.61
N LYS A 284 -25.13 8.00 16.42
CA LYS A 284 -25.16 8.84 15.22
C LYS A 284 -23.70 9.14 14.86
N LYS A 285 -23.25 8.62 13.71
CA LYS A 285 -21.94 8.93 13.15
C LYS A 285 -22.04 10.42 12.81
N VAL A 286 -21.52 11.29 13.67
CA VAL A 286 -21.46 12.73 13.37
C VAL A 286 -20.51 12.84 12.18
N SER A 287 -21.07 12.99 10.97
CA SER A 287 -20.30 13.21 9.76
C SER A 287 -19.85 14.67 9.78
N VAL A 288 -18.79 14.94 10.54
CA VAL A 288 -18.09 16.21 10.43
C VAL A 288 -17.43 16.27 9.05
N GLY A 289 -17.53 17.40 8.36
CA GLY A 289 -16.91 17.59 7.05
C GLY A 289 -15.40 17.31 7.10
N PHE A 290 -14.89 16.59 6.11
CA PHE A 290 -13.47 16.22 5.98
C PHE A 290 -12.51 17.42 6.14
N GLY A 291 -12.91 18.60 5.64
CA GLY A 291 -12.14 19.84 5.74
C GLY A 291 -11.95 20.34 7.17
N GLU A 292 -12.96 20.20 8.03
CA GLU A 292 -12.79 20.51 9.45
C GLU A 292 -11.82 19.53 10.10
N GLY A 293 -11.80 18.25 9.70
CA GLY A 293 -10.84 17.26 10.21
C GLY A 293 -9.40 17.61 9.98
N ILE A 294 -9.07 18.12 8.80
CA ILE A 294 -7.73 18.61 8.50
C ILE A 294 -7.41 19.84 9.35
N ARG A 295 -8.34 20.81 9.47
CA ARG A 295 -8.15 22.00 10.32
C ARG A 295 -7.90 21.63 11.79
N LEU A 296 -8.67 20.68 12.33
CA LEU A 296 -8.51 20.19 13.70
C LEU A 296 -7.20 19.41 13.90
N MET A 297 -6.77 18.66 12.89
CA MET A 297 -5.49 17.95 12.92
C MET A 297 -4.31 18.91 13.04
N PHE A 298 -4.30 20.01 12.28
CA PHE A 298 -3.26 21.04 12.40
C PHE A 298 -3.28 21.78 13.75
N LYS A 299 -4.40 21.73 14.49
CA LYS A 299 -4.47 22.28 15.85
C LYS A 299 -3.90 21.33 16.90
N SER A 300 -3.87 20.02 16.68
CA SER A 300 -3.44 19.04 17.67
C SER A 300 -1.97 18.62 17.48
N LYS A 301 -1.13 18.88 18.48
CA LYS A 301 0.28 18.43 18.46
C LYS A 301 0.40 16.91 18.39
N LEU A 302 -0.47 16.19 19.09
CA LEU A 302 -0.46 14.72 19.12
C LEU A 302 -0.80 14.13 17.75
N VAL A 303 -1.91 14.58 17.16
CA VAL A 303 -2.37 14.05 15.88
C VAL A 303 -1.37 14.39 14.77
N LEU A 304 -0.82 15.61 14.79
CA LEU A 304 0.21 16.02 13.86
C LEU A 304 1.49 15.18 14.00
N ALA A 305 1.88 14.81 15.22
CA ALA A 305 2.98 13.88 15.46
C ALA A 305 2.69 12.48 14.87
N ILE A 306 1.48 11.94 15.02
CA ILE A 306 1.06 10.66 14.41
C ILE A 306 1.09 10.74 12.87
N CYS A 307 0.63 11.86 12.32
CA CYS A 307 0.69 12.12 10.88
C CYS A 307 2.15 12.18 10.40
N CYS A 308 3.04 12.83 11.16
CA CYS A 308 4.45 12.96 10.84
C CYS A 308 5.16 11.60 10.78
N ILE A 309 4.99 10.72 11.79
CA ILE A 309 5.59 9.37 11.74
C ILE A 309 5.04 8.55 10.57
N THR A 310 3.77 8.74 10.22
CA THR A 310 3.14 8.03 9.10
C THR A 310 3.64 8.53 7.74
N LEU A 311 3.85 9.83 7.60
CA LEU A 311 4.47 10.41 6.42
C LEU A 311 5.93 9.96 6.28
N ALA A 312 6.73 10.06 7.35
CA ALA A 312 8.13 9.63 7.37
C ALA A 312 8.29 8.17 6.95
N TYR A 313 7.47 7.27 7.52
CA TYR A 313 7.45 5.86 7.16
C TYR A 313 7.14 5.62 5.67
N ASN A 314 6.11 6.27 5.13
CA ASN A 314 5.66 6.04 3.74
C ASN A 314 6.60 6.71 2.71
N ILE A 315 7.15 7.89 3.01
CA ILE A 315 8.18 8.54 2.19
C ILE A 315 9.41 7.64 2.13
N GLY A 316 9.89 7.20 3.30
CA GLY A 316 11.05 6.32 3.43
C GLY A 316 10.91 5.02 2.65
N THR A 317 9.77 4.34 2.83
CA THR A 317 9.48 3.09 2.09
C THR A 317 9.52 3.32 0.58
N ASN A 318 8.93 4.42 0.09
CA ASN A 318 8.91 4.70 -1.34
C ASN A 318 10.32 5.03 -1.87
N MET A 319 11.13 5.80 -1.13
CA MET A 319 12.51 6.11 -1.53
C MET A 319 13.36 4.83 -1.69
N VAL A 320 13.28 3.91 -0.72
CA VAL A 320 14.02 2.63 -0.79
C VAL A 320 13.51 1.76 -1.94
N GLU A 321 12.18 1.58 -2.08
CA GLU A 321 11.58 0.80 -3.18
C GLU A 321 12.02 1.31 -4.55
N THR A 322 12.12 2.63 -4.67
CA THR A 322 12.49 3.30 -5.91
C THR A 322 13.95 3.07 -6.29
N ASN A 323 14.86 3.19 -5.32
CA ASN A 323 16.28 2.96 -5.55
C ASN A 323 16.55 1.50 -5.92
N TYR A 324 15.94 0.57 -5.17
CA TYR A 324 15.97 -0.86 -5.43
C TYR A 324 15.50 -1.21 -6.86
N LYS A 325 14.35 -0.66 -7.30
CA LYS A 325 13.83 -0.88 -8.66
C LYS A 325 14.70 -0.27 -9.74
N SER A 326 15.32 0.87 -9.47
CA SER A 326 16.26 1.49 -10.42
C SER A 326 17.52 0.63 -10.60
N CYS A 327 18.00 -0.01 -9.53
CA CYS A 327 19.08 -0.99 -9.59
C CYS A 327 18.69 -2.21 -10.43
N LEU A 328 17.51 -2.78 -10.19
CA LEU A 328 16.99 -3.91 -10.97
C LEU A 328 16.87 -3.58 -12.45
N ALA A 329 16.38 -2.39 -12.79
CA ALA A 329 16.25 -1.95 -14.17
C ALA A 329 17.60 -1.83 -14.88
N LYS A 330 18.64 -1.41 -14.17
CA LYS A 330 20.00 -1.36 -14.73
C LYS A 330 20.54 -2.75 -15.04
N ILE A 331 20.37 -3.71 -14.12
CA ILE A 331 20.76 -5.11 -14.35
C ILE A 331 19.97 -5.69 -15.52
N ALA A 332 18.66 -5.49 -15.54
CA ALA A 332 17.80 -5.98 -16.60
C ALA A 332 18.18 -5.42 -17.97
N LYS A 333 18.62 -4.16 -18.04
CA LYS A 333 19.13 -3.54 -19.27
C LYS A 333 20.49 -4.12 -19.68
N ASN A 334 21.40 -4.33 -18.74
CA ASN A 334 22.74 -4.87 -19.01
C ASN A 334 22.70 -6.32 -19.52
N GLU A 335 21.78 -7.14 -18.99
CA GLU A 335 21.65 -8.56 -19.33
C GLU A 335 20.57 -8.85 -20.36
N GLY A 336 19.83 -7.83 -20.82
CA GLY A 336 18.73 -8.01 -21.78
C GLY A 336 17.55 -8.81 -21.23
N GLN A 337 17.33 -8.81 -19.92
CA GLN A 337 16.30 -9.63 -19.26
C GLN A 337 14.90 -9.41 -19.82
N SER A 338 14.10 -10.48 -19.90
CA SER A 338 12.70 -10.42 -20.31
C SER A 338 11.81 -9.88 -19.18
N THR A 339 10.59 -9.47 -19.51
CA THR A 339 9.61 -8.99 -18.52
C THR A 339 9.31 -10.04 -17.45
N SER A 340 9.30 -11.33 -17.82
CA SER A 340 9.03 -12.44 -16.90
C SER A 340 10.14 -12.60 -15.86
N GLN A 341 11.41 -12.40 -16.25
CA GLN A 341 12.57 -12.46 -15.35
C GLN A 341 12.56 -11.30 -14.35
N ILE A 342 12.25 -10.08 -14.81
CA ILE A 342 12.11 -8.91 -13.93
C ILE A 342 10.98 -9.16 -12.91
N ALA A 343 9.81 -9.62 -13.37
CA ALA A 343 8.69 -9.96 -12.50
C ALA A 343 9.05 -11.08 -11.52
N GLY A 344 9.76 -12.11 -11.98
CA GLY A 344 10.27 -13.22 -11.18
C GLY A 344 11.19 -12.78 -10.07
N PHE A 345 12.07 -11.80 -10.32
CA PHE A 345 12.91 -11.23 -9.27
C PHE A 345 12.09 -10.46 -8.25
N LEU A 346 11.19 -9.58 -8.69
CA LEU A 346 10.34 -8.80 -7.79
C LEU A 346 9.42 -9.69 -6.93
N ALA A 347 8.98 -10.84 -7.46
CA ALA A 347 8.15 -11.80 -6.74
C ALA A 347 8.81 -12.39 -5.48
N TYR A 348 10.15 -12.46 -5.39
CA TYR A 348 10.82 -12.88 -4.16
C TYR A 348 10.44 -12.02 -2.95
N GLN A 349 10.18 -10.73 -3.19
CA GLN A 349 9.71 -9.83 -2.16
C GLN A 349 8.35 -10.26 -1.61
N GLN A 350 7.46 -10.78 -2.46
CA GLN A 350 6.12 -11.21 -2.06
C GLN A 350 6.15 -12.44 -1.17
N VAL A 351 6.97 -13.44 -1.50
CA VAL A 351 7.07 -14.66 -0.67
C VAL A 351 7.73 -14.38 0.67
N ILE A 352 8.79 -13.55 0.71
CA ILE A 352 9.45 -13.18 1.98
C ILE A 352 8.46 -12.45 2.90
N VAL A 353 7.80 -11.41 2.39
CA VAL A 353 6.84 -10.62 3.18
C VAL A 353 5.61 -11.46 3.53
N GLY A 354 5.05 -12.19 2.57
CA GLY A 354 3.86 -13.02 2.77
C GLY A 354 4.07 -14.09 3.84
N THR A 355 5.18 -14.83 3.79
CA THR A 355 5.50 -15.86 4.78
C THR A 355 5.73 -15.25 6.16
N ILE A 356 6.60 -14.24 6.27
CA ILE A 356 6.94 -13.65 7.58
C ILE A 356 5.73 -12.95 8.21
N VAL A 357 4.97 -12.16 7.45
CA VAL A 357 3.78 -11.47 7.97
C VAL A 357 2.68 -12.48 8.34
N THR A 358 2.52 -13.58 7.60
CA THR A 358 1.58 -14.64 7.98
C THR A 358 1.96 -15.26 9.33
N ILE A 359 3.25 -15.59 9.53
CA ILE A 359 3.75 -16.10 10.81
C ILE A 359 3.48 -15.09 11.93
N LEU A 360 3.79 -13.81 11.70
CA LEU A 360 3.55 -12.75 12.68
C LEU A 360 2.07 -12.63 13.05
N LEU A 361 1.15 -12.65 12.08
CA LEU A 361 -0.30 -12.57 12.31
C LEU A 361 -0.87 -13.80 13.01
N CYS A 362 -0.29 -14.99 12.81
CA CYS A 362 -0.68 -16.21 13.51
C CYS A 362 -0.12 -16.30 14.94
N THR A 363 0.88 -15.49 15.28
CA THR A 363 1.46 -15.44 16.62
C THR A 363 0.81 -14.35 17.47
N PRO A 364 0.88 -14.40 18.82
CA PRO A 364 0.37 -13.34 19.69
C PRO A 364 1.23 -12.06 19.65
N PHE A 365 1.82 -11.74 18.49
CA PHE A 365 2.71 -10.61 18.25
C PHE A 365 2.10 -9.26 18.65
N ALA A 366 0.77 -9.13 18.58
CA ALA A 366 0.04 -7.95 19.06
C ALA A 366 0.24 -7.67 20.57
N ARG A 367 0.63 -8.67 21.36
CA ARG A 367 0.94 -8.50 22.80
C ARG A 367 2.33 -7.93 23.06
N LEU A 368 3.18 -7.74 22.05
CA LEU A 368 4.54 -7.24 22.25
C LEU A 368 4.61 -5.86 22.89
N ILE A 369 3.64 -4.99 22.64
CA ILE A 369 3.61 -3.66 23.29
C ILE A 369 3.42 -3.80 24.81
N GLN A 370 2.69 -4.82 25.27
CA GLN A 370 2.51 -5.09 26.70
C GLN A 370 3.80 -5.60 27.36
N ILE A 371 4.68 -6.25 26.59
CA ILE A 371 5.93 -6.85 27.09
C ILE A 371 7.09 -5.85 27.00
N PHE A 372 7.29 -5.23 25.84
CA PHE A 372 8.44 -4.38 25.54
C PHE A 372 8.19 -2.88 25.74
N GLY A 373 6.94 -2.49 26.00
CA GLY A 373 6.52 -1.10 26.11
C GLY A 373 6.35 -0.41 24.76
N TRP A 374 5.57 0.68 24.75
CA TRP A 374 5.21 1.38 23.53
C TRP A 374 6.39 2.09 22.87
N THR A 375 7.25 2.76 23.65
CA THR A 375 8.39 3.51 23.12
C THR A 375 9.35 2.61 22.34
N THR A 376 9.66 1.43 22.87
CA THR A 376 10.49 0.42 22.20
C THR A 376 9.88 -0.01 20.87
N MET A 377 8.60 -0.36 20.87
CA MET A 377 7.89 -0.78 19.65
C MET A 377 7.76 0.36 18.62
N GLY A 378 7.63 1.61 19.07
CA GLY A 378 7.66 2.79 18.22
C GLY A 378 9.03 3.07 17.60
N LEU A 379 10.12 2.72 18.28
CA LEU A 379 11.50 2.93 17.83
C LEU A 379 11.97 1.88 16.80
N VAL A 380 11.45 0.66 16.85
CA VAL A 380 11.84 -0.44 15.93
C VAL A 380 11.73 -0.03 14.44
N PRO A 381 10.62 0.56 13.96
CA PRO A 381 10.52 1.07 12.58
C PRO A 381 11.55 2.14 12.24
N THR A 382 11.86 3.04 13.17
CA THR A 382 12.81 4.14 12.96
C THR A 382 14.25 3.62 12.87
N ILE A 383 14.63 2.68 13.75
CA ILE A 383 15.94 2.02 13.73
C ILE A 383 16.11 1.19 12.46
N SER A 384 15.08 0.41 12.10
CA SER A 384 15.03 -0.34 10.85
C SER A 384 15.22 0.58 9.64
N ALA A 385 14.57 1.75 9.64
CA ALA A 385 14.73 2.74 8.58
C ALA A 385 16.14 3.34 8.52
N PHE A 386 16.76 3.65 9.67
CA PHE A 386 18.13 4.15 9.74
C PHE A 386 19.11 3.19 9.06
N PHE A 387 19.13 1.93 9.48
CA PHE A 387 20.01 0.91 8.89
C PHE A 387 19.65 0.61 7.44
N GLY A 388 18.35 0.63 7.11
CA GLY A 388 17.88 0.45 5.75
C GLY A 388 18.36 1.52 4.78
N PHE A 389 18.25 2.80 5.17
CA PHE A 389 18.76 3.92 4.38
C PHE A 389 20.28 3.91 4.27
N LEU A 390 20.97 3.63 5.38
CA LEU A 390 22.42 3.49 5.38
C LEU A 390 22.87 2.41 4.40
N GLY A 391 22.26 1.21 4.43
CA GLY A 391 22.59 0.14 3.49
C GLY A 391 22.29 0.54 2.04
N VAL A 392 21.04 0.84 1.73
CA VAL A 392 20.59 1.00 0.34
C VAL A 392 21.23 2.21 -0.35
N PHE A 393 21.35 3.35 0.33
CA PHE A 393 21.93 4.54 -0.30
C PHE A 393 23.47 4.50 -0.32
N SER A 394 24.13 3.86 0.66
CA SER A 394 25.60 3.73 0.60
C SER A 394 26.05 2.80 -0.52
N PHE A 395 25.37 1.65 -0.71
CA PHE A 395 25.68 0.75 -1.83
C PHE A 395 25.36 1.41 -3.19
N ALA A 396 24.25 2.14 -3.28
CA ALA A 396 23.93 2.87 -4.50
C ALA A 396 24.94 3.98 -4.79
N ALA A 397 25.37 4.73 -3.77
CA ALA A 397 26.40 5.76 -3.92
C ALA A 397 27.74 5.17 -4.34
N PHE A 398 28.14 4.03 -3.77
CA PHE A 398 29.34 3.31 -4.14
C PHE A 398 29.31 2.88 -5.62
N ASN A 399 28.26 2.17 -6.03
CA ASN A 399 28.16 1.65 -7.40
C ASN A 399 28.03 2.76 -8.45
N THR A 400 27.25 3.81 -8.19
CA THR A 400 27.13 4.94 -9.13
C THR A 400 28.38 5.80 -9.20
N SER A 401 29.17 5.86 -8.13
CA SER A 401 30.48 6.52 -8.16
C SER A 401 31.50 5.74 -8.99
N LEU A 402 31.46 4.40 -8.95
CA LEU A 402 32.26 3.52 -9.82
C LEU A 402 31.88 3.62 -11.30
N ASP A 403 30.63 4.00 -11.58
CA ASP A 403 30.13 4.27 -12.94
C ASP A 403 30.38 5.72 -13.38
N GLY A 404 30.87 6.59 -12.48
CA GLY A 404 31.19 7.98 -12.77
C GLY A 404 29.97 8.89 -12.92
N THR A 405 28.77 8.46 -12.49
CA THR A 405 27.51 9.22 -12.64
C THR A 405 27.09 9.95 -11.37
N ASN A 406 27.80 9.78 -10.26
CA ASN A 406 27.51 10.46 -9.00
C ASN A 406 28.26 11.81 -8.90
N PHE A 407 28.32 12.41 -7.71
CA PHE A 407 29.06 13.65 -7.48
C PHE A 407 30.55 13.49 -7.82
N ARG A 408 31.09 14.51 -8.51
CA ARG A 408 32.49 14.53 -9.00
C ARG A 408 33.54 14.20 -7.93
N PHE A 409 33.33 14.65 -6.70
CA PHE A 409 34.23 14.34 -5.57
C PHE A 409 34.31 12.84 -5.31
N LEU A 410 33.16 12.18 -5.13
CA LEU A 410 33.08 10.73 -4.88
C LEU A 410 33.57 9.91 -6.08
N ASN A 411 33.22 10.35 -7.29
CA ASN A 411 33.72 9.71 -8.51
C ASN A 411 35.25 9.75 -8.54
N SER A 412 35.88 10.88 -8.20
CA SER A 412 37.35 10.97 -8.21
C SER A 412 37.99 10.04 -7.15
N LEU A 413 37.39 9.97 -5.96
CA LEU A 413 37.89 9.15 -4.85
C LEU A 413 37.85 7.65 -5.22
N LEU A 414 36.77 7.22 -5.87
CA LEU A 414 36.56 5.82 -6.26
C LEU A 414 37.12 5.47 -7.65
N SER A 415 37.41 6.47 -8.50
CA SER A 415 38.00 6.25 -9.84
C SER A 415 39.40 5.63 -9.79
N SER A 416 40.11 5.76 -8.67
CA SER A 416 41.40 5.10 -8.44
C SER A 416 41.27 3.58 -8.25
N TYR A 417 40.05 3.09 -8.02
CA TYR A 417 39.74 1.68 -7.84
C TYR A 417 39.44 1.04 -9.21
N ASN A 418 40.49 0.71 -9.97
CA ASN A 418 40.37 0.02 -11.25
C ASN A 418 39.80 -1.39 -11.04
N GLN A 419 38.51 -1.54 -11.29
CA GLN A 419 37.74 -2.77 -11.12
C GLN A 419 37.39 -3.38 -12.47
N SER A 420 37.50 -4.70 -12.59
CA SER A 420 37.03 -5.41 -13.78
C SER A 420 35.51 -5.32 -13.91
N SER A 421 35.00 -5.43 -15.14
CA SER A 421 33.56 -5.38 -15.43
C SER A 421 32.75 -6.41 -14.62
N ASP A 422 33.33 -7.60 -14.38
CA ASP A 422 32.70 -8.65 -13.57
C ASP A 422 32.54 -8.27 -12.10
N GLN A 423 33.52 -7.56 -11.54
CA GLN A 423 33.42 -7.11 -10.16
C GLN A 423 32.39 -5.99 -10.01
N LYS A 424 32.27 -5.09 -10.99
CA LYS A 424 31.19 -4.07 -11.03
C LYS A 424 29.81 -4.72 -11.06
N ASN A 425 29.61 -5.72 -11.92
CA ASN A 425 28.36 -6.49 -11.96
C ASN A 425 28.07 -7.18 -10.62
N LYS A 426 29.09 -7.78 -9.97
CA LYS A 426 28.93 -8.40 -8.65
C LYS A 426 28.45 -7.39 -7.60
N TYR A 427 29.02 -6.19 -7.54
CA TYR A 427 28.58 -5.17 -6.58
C TYR A 427 27.18 -4.63 -6.88
N LEU A 428 26.79 -4.59 -8.15
CA LEU A 428 25.44 -4.24 -8.56
C LEU A 428 24.41 -5.27 -8.05
N TYR A 429 24.74 -6.56 -8.09
CA TYR A 429 23.92 -7.62 -7.48
C TYR A 429 23.85 -7.52 -5.95
N TRP A 430 24.94 -7.15 -5.27
CA TRP A 430 24.90 -6.89 -3.82
C TRP A 430 23.94 -5.76 -3.47
N GLU A 431 23.98 -4.64 -4.21
CA GLU A 431 23.01 -3.55 -4.04
C GLU A 431 21.58 -4.03 -4.25
N LEU A 432 21.34 -4.87 -5.25
CA LEU A 432 20.03 -5.43 -5.53
C LEU A 432 19.51 -6.30 -4.37
N TYR A 433 20.31 -7.25 -3.87
CA TYR A 433 19.91 -8.13 -2.78
C TYR A 433 19.74 -7.41 -1.44
N VAL A 434 20.61 -6.44 -1.14
CA VAL A 434 20.46 -5.55 0.03
C VAL A 434 19.17 -4.75 -0.10
N GLY A 435 18.87 -4.21 -1.29
CA GLY A 435 17.61 -3.53 -1.58
C GLY A 435 16.39 -4.42 -1.34
N LEU A 436 16.39 -5.65 -1.88
CA LEU A 436 15.32 -6.63 -1.68
C LEU A 436 15.10 -6.92 -0.19
N PHE A 437 16.18 -7.15 0.55
CA PHE A 437 16.13 -7.42 1.99
C PHE A 437 15.56 -6.23 2.76
N ILE A 438 16.10 -5.02 2.57
CA ILE A 438 15.67 -3.82 3.29
C ILE A 438 14.22 -3.47 2.97
N VAL A 439 13.80 -3.50 1.70
CA VAL A 439 12.40 -3.21 1.34
C VAL A 439 11.45 -4.24 1.99
N SER A 440 11.87 -5.51 2.05
CA SER A 440 11.10 -6.55 2.76
C SER A 440 11.03 -6.26 4.26
N CYS A 441 12.16 -5.88 4.88
CA CYS A 441 12.22 -5.47 6.29
C CYS A 441 11.30 -4.28 6.60
N PHE A 442 11.25 -3.25 5.74
CA PHE A 442 10.29 -2.14 5.90
C PHE A 442 8.87 -2.69 5.97
N LYS A 443 8.43 -3.44 4.95
CA LYS A 443 7.08 -4.01 4.91
C LYS A 443 6.76 -4.89 6.11
N ILE A 444 7.69 -5.76 6.53
CA ILE A 444 7.51 -6.62 7.71
C ILE A 444 7.39 -5.77 8.98
N THR A 445 8.30 -4.82 9.18
CA THR A 445 8.33 -3.92 10.34
C THR A 445 7.06 -3.08 10.43
N LYS A 446 6.44 -2.76 9.28
CA LYS A 446 5.13 -2.11 9.22
C LYS A 446 4.08 -2.87 10.04
N TYR A 447 3.88 -4.14 9.70
CA TYR A 447 2.85 -4.98 10.30
C TYR A 447 3.26 -5.45 11.69
N ALA A 448 4.55 -5.70 11.90
CA ALA A 448 5.11 -6.15 13.16
C ALA A 448 5.02 -5.07 14.27
N ALA A 449 5.42 -3.83 13.95
CA ALA A 449 5.62 -2.81 14.97
C ALA A 449 4.88 -1.51 14.68
N PHE A 450 5.05 -0.95 13.48
CA PHE A 450 4.55 0.40 13.17
C PHE A 450 3.02 0.52 13.29
N ASP A 451 2.28 -0.36 12.64
CA ASP A 451 0.82 -0.33 12.67
C ASP A 451 0.28 -0.64 14.08
N ILE A 452 0.90 -1.59 14.81
CA ILE A 452 0.50 -1.93 16.18
C ILE A 452 0.74 -0.76 17.15
N ALA A 453 1.91 -0.11 17.07
CA ALA A 453 2.25 1.03 17.91
C ALA A 453 1.30 2.21 17.65
N LYS A 454 1.03 2.50 16.37
CA LYS A 454 0.08 3.54 15.94
C LYS A 454 -1.35 3.22 16.40
N GLU A 455 -1.82 1.98 16.25
CA GLU A 455 -3.16 1.60 16.68
C GLU A 455 -3.32 1.71 18.20
N THR A 456 -2.29 1.30 18.94
CA THR A 456 -2.29 1.39 20.41
C THR A 456 -2.29 2.83 20.89
N LEU A 457 -1.56 3.71 20.21
CA LEU A 457 -1.61 5.14 20.48
C LEU A 457 -3.00 5.71 20.16
N SER A 458 -3.61 5.28 19.04
CA SER A 458 -4.95 5.74 18.66
C SER A 458 -6.03 5.37 19.67
N MET A 459 -5.87 4.25 20.39
CA MET A 459 -6.82 3.80 21.40
C MET A 459 -6.89 4.72 22.61
N ARG A 460 -5.85 5.52 22.86
CA ARG A 460 -5.80 6.51 23.95
C ARG A 460 -6.28 7.90 23.53
N ILE A 461 -6.75 8.07 22.29
CA ILE A 461 -7.38 9.31 21.84
C ILE A 461 -8.88 9.23 22.14
N ASN A 462 -9.44 10.34 22.64
CA ASN A 462 -10.87 10.45 22.92
C ASN A 462 -11.75 9.92 21.77
N LYS A 463 -12.68 9.03 22.11
CA LYS A 463 -13.60 8.34 21.19
C LYS A 463 -14.37 9.30 20.28
N LYS A 464 -14.68 10.54 20.73
CA LYS A 464 -15.36 11.59 19.95
C LYS A 464 -14.60 11.94 18.66
N TYR A 465 -13.26 12.00 18.73
CA TYR A 465 -12.42 12.43 17.61
C TYR A 465 -11.58 11.31 16.98
N ARG A 466 -11.45 10.15 17.65
CA ARG A 466 -10.61 9.03 17.19
C ARG A 466 -10.89 8.60 15.74
N ALA A 467 -12.16 8.40 15.39
CA ALA A 467 -12.53 7.97 14.03
C ALA A 467 -12.14 9.00 12.95
N ARG A 468 -12.23 10.30 13.29
CA ARG A 468 -11.89 11.42 12.41
C ARG A 468 -10.39 11.47 12.16
N PHE A 469 -9.57 11.42 13.20
CA PHE A 469 -8.11 11.44 13.06
C PHE A 469 -7.58 10.19 12.37
N LYS A 470 -8.18 9.02 12.67
CA LYS A 470 -7.83 7.76 12.02
C LYS A 470 -7.97 7.81 10.50
N GLY A 471 -9.06 8.36 9.99
CA GLY A 471 -9.22 8.56 8.55
C GLY A 471 -8.11 9.43 7.91
N ILE A 472 -7.55 10.36 8.67
CA ILE A 472 -6.51 11.26 8.17
C ILE A 472 -5.15 10.58 8.15
N TYR A 473 -4.66 10.07 9.29
CA TYR A 473 -3.33 9.46 9.33
C TYR A 473 -3.27 8.10 8.60
N ASP A 474 -4.33 7.27 8.65
CA ASP A 474 -4.33 5.97 7.93
C ASP A 474 -4.64 6.13 6.44
N GLY A 475 -5.52 7.07 6.07
CA GLY A 475 -5.95 7.27 4.70
C GLY A 475 -5.08 8.26 3.92
N VAL A 476 -5.07 9.52 4.38
CA VAL A 476 -4.49 10.65 3.65
C VAL A 476 -2.97 10.64 3.74
N CYS A 477 -2.40 10.56 4.94
CA CYS A 477 -0.95 10.58 5.13
C CYS A 477 -0.26 9.37 4.49
N GLY A 478 -0.92 8.22 4.44
CA GLY A 478 -0.40 7.05 3.70
C GLY A 478 -0.23 7.31 2.20
N LYS A 479 -1.23 7.92 1.56
CA LYS A 479 -1.17 8.27 0.12
C LYS A 479 -0.22 9.45 -0.14
N LEU A 480 -0.32 10.50 0.68
CA LEU A 480 0.56 11.68 0.57
C LEU A 480 2.02 11.32 0.80
N GLY A 481 2.34 10.40 1.71
CA GLY A 481 3.73 9.99 1.94
C GLY A 481 4.33 9.29 0.72
N LYS A 482 3.56 8.43 0.04
CA LYS A 482 4.01 7.83 -1.24
C LYS A 482 4.22 8.89 -2.32
N ALA A 483 3.24 9.77 -2.52
CA ALA A 483 3.37 10.87 -3.48
C ALA A 483 4.55 11.80 -3.13
N GLY A 484 4.77 12.09 -1.85
CA GLY A 484 5.88 12.89 -1.34
C GLY A 484 7.24 12.25 -1.61
N GLY A 485 7.38 10.93 -1.41
CA GLY A 485 8.60 10.21 -1.79
C GLY A 485 8.85 10.25 -3.30
N SER A 486 7.79 10.17 -4.12
CA SER A 486 7.89 10.28 -5.58
C SER A 486 8.26 11.69 -6.02
N LEU A 487 7.69 12.72 -5.39
CA LEU A 487 8.02 14.11 -5.61
C LEU A 487 9.48 14.40 -5.27
N LEU A 488 9.94 13.97 -4.09
CA LEU A 488 11.34 14.11 -3.69
C LEU A 488 12.25 13.44 -4.71
N SER A 489 11.81 12.29 -5.23
CA SER A 489 12.59 11.54 -6.20
C SER A 489 12.73 12.25 -7.54
N THR A 490 11.61 12.74 -8.07
CA THR A 490 11.56 13.50 -9.31
C THR A 490 12.34 14.82 -9.18
N LEU A 491 12.26 15.51 -8.03
CA LEU A 491 13.02 16.74 -7.78
C LEU A 491 14.53 16.48 -7.79
N CYS A 492 15.00 15.41 -7.14
CA CYS A 492 16.41 15.07 -7.14
C CYS A 492 16.93 14.76 -8.56
N ASN A 493 16.17 13.99 -9.34
CA ASN A 493 16.49 13.71 -10.74
C ASN A 493 16.53 14.96 -11.60
N ALA A 494 15.62 15.92 -11.35
CA ALA A 494 15.62 17.21 -12.04
C ALA A 494 16.86 18.05 -11.68
N ILE A 495 17.27 18.07 -10.40
CA ILE A 495 18.46 18.80 -9.95
C ILE A 495 19.75 18.20 -10.52
N MET A 496 19.86 16.87 -10.57
CA MET A 496 21.03 16.17 -11.12
C MET A 496 20.98 16.02 -12.65
N ASN A 497 19.85 16.33 -13.28
CA ASN A 497 19.61 16.13 -14.70
C ASN A 497 19.94 14.70 -15.16
N GLU A 498 19.49 13.71 -14.39
CA GLU A 498 19.74 12.29 -14.64
C GLU A 498 18.42 11.50 -14.57
N ASN A 499 18.32 10.44 -15.36
CA ASN A 499 17.16 9.55 -15.35
C ASN A 499 17.28 8.39 -14.35
N ASP A 500 18.51 8.04 -13.96
CA ASP A 500 18.75 7.05 -12.91
C ASP A 500 18.75 7.72 -11.53
N ILE A 501 17.79 7.31 -10.71
CA ILE A 501 17.60 7.82 -9.34
C ILE A 501 18.81 7.52 -8.47
N ARG A 502 19.54 6.45 -8.78
CA ARG A 502 20.73 6.04 -8.02
C ARG A 502 21.85 7.07 -8.11
N SER A 503 21.92 7.85 -9.19
CA SER A 503 22.92 8.92 -9.33
C SER A 503 22.73 10.02 -8.28
N SER A 504 21.50 10.19 -7.76
CA SER A 504 21.18 11.13 -6.68
C SER A 504 21.31 10.51 -5.28
N SER A 505 21.83 9.28 -5.14
CA SER A 505 21.84 8.50 -3.88
C SER A 505 22.39 9.24 -2.66
N VAL A 506 23.39 10.12 -2.83
CA VAL A 506 23.97 10.91 -1.73
C VAL A 506 22.99 11.97 -1.21
N ILE A 507 22.26 12.63 -2.11
CA ILE A 507 21.20 13.58 -1.72
C ILE A 507 20.10 12.83 -0.95
N TYR A 508 19.71 11.66 -1.46
CA TYR A 508 18.72 10.81 -0.79
C TYR A 508 19.20 10.33 0.57
N PHE A 509 20.49 9.99 0.70
CA PHE A 509 21.08 9.62 1.97
C PHE A 509 20.93 10.76 2.98
N CYS A 510 21.39 11.97 2.65
CA CYS A 510 21.26 13.14 3.53
C CYS A 510 19.80 13.44 3.91
N LEU A 511 18.90 13.45 2.94
CA LEU A 511 17.47 13.68 3.17
C LEU A 511 16.84 12.58 4.03
N SER A 512 17.21 11.33 3.79
CA SER A 512 16.69 10.19 4.55
C SER A 512 17.16 10.22 6.00
N MET A 513 18.42 10.61 6.27
CA MET A 513 18.96 10.78 7.61
C MET A 513 18.25 11.92 8.36
N PHE A 514 17.95 13.02 7.67
CA PHE A 514 17.13 14.09 8.23
C PHE A 514 15.71 13.62 8.57
N ILE A 515 15.07 12.84 7.70
CA ILE A 515 13.75 12.24 7.96
C ILE A 515 13.80 11.31 9.17
N VAL A 516 14.83 10.46 9.30
CA VAL A 516 15.02 9.58 10.46
C VAL A 516 15.20 10.37 11.74
N PHE A 517 15.98 11.46 11.72
CA PHE A 517 16.18 12.31 12.89
C PHE A 517 14.86 12.92 13.39
N ILE A 518 14.05 13.48 12.48
CA ILE A 518 12.71 13.98 12.82
C ILE A 518 11.85 12.85 13.36
N TRP A 519 11.83 11.70 12.67
CA TRP A 519 11.02 10.56 13.07
C TRP A 519 11.39 10.06 14.48
N LEU A 520 12.69 9.96 14.79
CA LEU A 520 13.19 9.57 16.10
C LEU A 520 12.71 10.53 17.20
N TYR A 521 12.86 11.84 16.97
CA TYR A 521 12.40 12.87 17.89
C TYR A 521 10.89 12.75 18.16
N VAL A 522 10.08 12.57 17.11
CA VAL A 522 8.63 12.46 17.22
C VAL A 522 8.20 11.18 17.94
N VAL A 523 8.88 10.05 17.71
CA VAL A 523 8.59 8.79 18.41
C VAL A 523 8.87 8.92 19.91
N ILE A 524 9.99 9.53 20.29
CA ILE A 524 10.33 9.77 21.71
C ILE A 524 9.30 10.69 22.37
N TYR A 525 8.88 11.75 21.66
CA TYR A 525 7.82 12.66 22.13
C TYR A 525 6.50 11.92 22.36
N LEU A 526 6.06 11.12 21.39
CA LEU A 526 4.84 10.31 21.50
C LEU A 526 4.94 9.28 22.63
N GLY A 527 6.11 8.68 22.83
CA GLY A 527 6.36 7.73 23.91
C GLY A 527 6.19 8.36 25.28
N LYS A 528 6.73 9.56 25.49
CA LYS A 528 6.53 10.32 26.74
C LYS A 528 5.05 10.60 27.00
N LYS A 529 4.31 11.08 26.00
CA LYS A 529 2.86 11.35 26.10
C LYS A 529 2.05 10.09 26.39
N TYR A 530 2.40 8.98 25.75
CA TYR A 530 1.77 7.69 25.98
C TYR A 530 1.98 7.19 27.42
N HIS A 531 3.21 7.28 27.94
CA HIS A 531 3.50 6.89 29.33
C HIS A 531 2.76 7.75 30.37
N ILE A 532 2.62 9.07 30.12
CA ILE A 532 1.84 9.97 30.98
C ILE A 532 0.36 9.55 31.00
N SER A 533 -0.21 9.27 29.82
CA SER A 533 -1.60 8.81 29.70
C SER A 533 -1.83 7.48 30.45
N ILE A 534 -0.91 6.52 30.36
CA ILE A 534 -0.99 5.27 31.15
C ILE A 534 -0.94 5.56 32.65
N LYS A 535 -0.02 6.42 33.10
CA LYS A 535 0.17 6.69 34.53
C LYS A 535 -1.05 7.36 35.17
N ASN A 536 -1.72 8.24 34.42
CA ASN A 536 -2.88 8.99 34.90
C ASN A 536 -4.22 8.29 34.62
N ASP A 537 -4.22 7.18 33.87
CA ASP A 537 -5.39 6.52 33.29
C ASP A 537 -6.38 7.45 32.54
N GLU A 538 -5.85 8.54 31.99
CA GLU A 538 -6.62 9.51 31.22
C GLU A 538 -6.35 9.35 29.72
N ASP A 539 -7.29 9.80 28.89
CA ASP A 539 -7.06 9.95 27.46
C ASP A 539 -5.87 10.91 27.22
N VAL A 540 -5.09 10.69 26.15
CA VAL A 540 -3.99 11.60 25.82
C VAL A 540 -4.60 12.95 25.47
N ASP A 541 -4.27 13.95 26.28
CA ASP A 541 -4.75 15.32 26.07
C ASP A 541 -4.38 15.80 24.68
N ILE A 542 -5.36 16.35 23.97
CA ILE A 542 -5.20 16.81 22.59
C ILE A 542 -4.60 18.21 22.69
N ASP A 543 -3.31 18.30 23.05
CA ASP A 543 -2.60 19.57 23.20
C ASP A 543 -2.84 20.47 21.97
N ILE A 544 -3.59 21.56 22.17
CA ILE A 544 -3.85 22.55 21.13
C ILE A 544 -2.60 23.41 20.94
N ILE A 545 -2.16 23.59 19.69
CA ILE A 545 -1.05 24.49 19.34
C ILE A 545 -1.47 25.93 19.70
N GLY A 546 -0.79 26.50 20.70
CA GLY A 546 -1.05 27.87 21.19
C GLY A 546 -2.02 27.96 22.37
N GLY A 547 -2.60 26.85 22.85
CA GLY A 547 -3.45 26.82 24.05
C GLY A 547 -2.67 26.78 25.36
N LYS A 548 -3.28 27.24 26.47
CA LYS A 548 -2.75 27.01 27.83
C LYS A 548 -2.65 25.49 28.09
N LYS A 549 -1.68 25.05 28.92
CA LYS A 549 -1.58 23.64 29.37
C LYS A 549 -2.95 23.18 29.90
N GLY A 550 -3.52 22.12 29.31
CA GLY A 550 -4.83 21.57 29.69
C GLY A 550 -6.04 22.10 28.92
N ALA A 551 -5.86 22.90 27.87
CA ALA A 551 -6.98 23.31 27.00
C ALA A 551 -7.44 22.14 26.12
N SER A 552 -8.67 21.68 26.37
CA SER A 552 -9.32 20.63 25.60
C SER A 552 -9.99 21.22 24.35
N LEU A 553 -10.23 20.39 23.32
CA LEU A 553 -10.98 20.82 22.12
C LEU A 553 -12.40 21.32 22.45
N ASP A 554 -12.94 20.90 23.59
CA ASP A 554 -14.26 21.29 24.06
C ASP A 554 -14.28 22.72 24.63
N ASP A 555 -13.14 23.25 25.09
CA ASP A 555 -13.02 24.64 25.60
C ASP A 555 -13.12 25.69 24.49
N GLU A 556 -12.80 25.33 23.23
CA GLU A 556 -13.04 26.17 22.05
C GLU A 556 -14.42 25.93 21.41
N GLU A 557 -15.03 24.75 21.54
CA GLU A 557 -16.42 24.50 21.10
C GLU A 557 -17.44 25.27 21.97
N LEU A 558 -17.07 25.64 23.21
CA LEU A 558 -17.87 26.47 24.11
C LEU A 558 -17.79 27.99 23.86
N VAL A 559 -17.02 28.44 22.87
CA VAL A 559 -17.10 29.82 22.39
C VAL A 559 -17.88 29.82 21.07
N PRO A 560 -19.23 29.90 21.11
CA PRO A 560 -20.00 30.07 19.89
C PRO A 560 -19.50 31.32 19.15
N ALA A 561 -19.39 31.18 17.83
CA ALA A 561 -18.97 32.22 16.90
C ALA A 561 -19.84 33.51 16.93
N GLU A 562 -20.87 33.58 17.79
CA GLU A 562 -21.69 34.77 18.01
C GLU A 562 -21.04 35.83 18.92
N VAL A 563 -20.01 35.49 19.72
CA VAL A 563 -19.38 36.48 20.63
C VAL A 563 -18.28 37.30 19.92
N LYS A 564 -17.72 36.81 18.81
CA LYS A 564 -16.71 37.57 18.03
C LYS A 564 -17.30 38.59 17.04
N ALA A 565 -18.62 38.59 16.84
CA ALA A 565 -19.30 39.56 15.96
C ALA A 565 -19.94 40.75 16.71
N LYS A 566 -19.79 40.83 18.04
CA LYS A 566 -20.30 41.95 18.86
C LYS A 566 -19.19 42.77 19.56
N SER A 567 -17.94 42.60 19.16
CA SER A 567 -16.80 43.37 19.71
C SER A 567 -15.81 43.87 18.64
N GLN A 568 -16.28 44.09 17.41
CA GLN A 568 -15.60 44.92 16.42
C GLN A 568 -16.58 45.94 15.86
#